data_AF-A0A7V9HXR0-F1
#
_entry.id   AF-A0A7V9HXR0-F1
#
_cell.length_a   1.000
_cell.length_b   1.000
_cell.length_c   1.000
_cell.angle_alpha   90.00
_cell.angle_beta   90.00
_cell.angle_gamma   90.00
#
_symmetry.space_group_name_H-M   'P 1'
#
loop_
_entity.id
_entity.type
_entity.pdbx_description
1 polymer ?
#
loop_
_entity_poly.entity_id
_entity_poly.type
_entity_poly.pdbx_seq_one_letter_code
_entity_poly.pdbx_strand_id
1 'polypeptide(L)' 'TPEEIIAFVMERVAPYKKIRSVEFIDKIPKSASGKILRRMLVERDREKA' A
#
# COMPACT_ATOMS: atom_id res chain seq x y z
N THR A 1 -10.87 5.74 7.16
CA THR A 1 -10.75 6.28 5.79
C THR A 1 -9.29 6.30 5.37
N PRO A 2 -8.94 6.52 4.09
CA PRO A 2 -7.54 6.68 3.68
C PRO A 2 -6.78 7.72 4.52
N GLU A 3 -7.42 8.85 4.82
CA GLU A 3 -6.84 9.99 5.54
C GLU A 3 -6.52 9.63 7.00
N GLU A 4 -7.41 8.89 7.66
CA GLU A 4 -7.19 8.42 9.03
C GLU A 4 -5.98 7.49 9.12
N ILE A 5 -5.79 6.59 8.14
CA ILE A 5 -4.63 5.70 8.10
C ILE A 5 -3.35 6.51 7.89
N ILE A 6 -3.36 7.47 6.98
CA ILE A 6 -2.21 8.34 6.74
C ILE A 6 -1.86 9.12 8.01
N ALA A 7 -2.83 9.75 8.65
CA ALA A 7 -2.63 10.49 9.91
C ALA A 7 -2.03 9.60 11.01
N PHE A 8 -2.60 8.40 11.19
CA PHE A 8 -2.12 7.42 12.15
C PHE A 8 -0.64 7.05 11.91
N VAL A 9 -0.26 6.81 10.65
CA VAL A 9 1.13 6.47 10.30
C VAL A 9 2.05 7.67 10.50
N MET A 10 1.62 8.88 10.11
CA MET A 10 2.43 10.10 10.19
C MET A 10 2.88 10.46 11.61
N GLU A 11 2.09 10.13 12.63
CA GLU A 11 2.43 10.36 14.03
C GLU A 11 3.50 9.39 14.57
N ARG A 12 3.68 8.23 13.93
CA ARG A 12 4.49 7.11 14.44
C ARG A 12 5.80 6.92 13.72
N VAL A 13 5.99 7.58 12.59
CA VAL A 13 7.16 7.39 11.72
C VAL A 13 7.91 8.69 11.47
N ALA A 14 9.22 8.57 11.28
CA ALA A 14 10.06 9.70 10.89
C ALA A 14 9.57 10.32 9.56
N PRO A 15 9.81 11.63 9.31
CA PRO A 15 9.25 12.34 8.15
C PRO A 15 9.48 11.65 6.80
N TYR A 16 10.65 11.05 6.59
CA TYR A 16 11.00 10.37 5.34
C TYR A 16 10.32 9.00 5.14
N LYS A 17 9.70 8.43 6.18
CA LYS A 17 8.95 7.17 6.13
C LYS A 17 7.44 7.37 6.01
N LYS A 18 6.97 8.63 5.93
CA LYS A 18 5.55 8.93 5.79
C LYS A 18 5.04 8.39 4.45
N ILE A 19 3.90 7.71 4.50
CA ILE A 19 3.19 7.24 3.31
C ILE A 19 2.43 8.41 2.65
N ARG A 20 2.30 8.39 1.31
CA ARG A 20 1.72 9.48 0.52
C ARG A 20 0.29 9.22 0.05
N SER A 21 -0.06 7.95 -0.10
CA SER A 21 -1.36 7.49 -0.59
C SER A 21 -1.69 6.14 0.04
N VAL A 22 -2.98 5.81 0.08
CA VAL A 22 -3.50 4.52 0.51
C VAL A 22 -4.50 4.04 -0.53
N GLU A 23 -4.29 2.82 -1.01
CA GLU A 23 -5.27 2.11 -1.83
C GLU A 23 -5.85 0.94 -1.03
N PHE A 24 -7.17 0.83 -1.06
CA PHE A 24 -7.86 -0.36 -0.57
C PHE A 24 -8.10 -1.34 -1.71
N ILE A 25 -7.75 -2.60 -1.48
CA ILE A 25 -8.01 -3.72 -2.38
C ILE A 25 -8.70 -4.83 -1.59
N ASP A 26 -9.59 -5.57 -2.24
CA ASP A 26 -10.34 -6.64 -1.57
C ASP A 26 -9.43 -7.79 -1.12
N LYS A 27 -8.34 -8.04 -1.85
CA LYS A 27 -7.42 -9.15 -1.58
C LYS A 27 -6.00 -8.85 -2.02
N ILE A 28 -5.04 -9.24 -1.18
CA ILE A 28 -3.61 -9.19 -1.50
C ILE A 28 -3.30 -10.31 -2.52
N PRO A 29 -2.69 -9.99 -3.67
CA PRO A 29 -2.31 -10.99 -4.67
C PRO A 29 -1.21 -11.90 -4.11
N LYS A 30 -1.43 -13.21 -4.22
CA LYS A 30 -0.53 -14.24 -3.72
C LYS A 30 -0.31 -15.31 -4.78
N SER A 31 0.88 -15.91 -4.81
CA SER A 31 1.17 -17.11 -5.60
C SER A 31 0.35 -18.30 -5.11
N ALA A 32 0.32 -19.38 -5.89
CA ALA A 32 -0.25 -20.67 -5.45
C ALA A 32 0.38 -21.18 -4.14
N SER A 33 1.65 -20.84 -3.89
CA SER A 33 2.37 -21.13 -2.64
C SER A 33 2.20 -20.08 -1.54
N GLY A 34 1.35 -19.07 -1.74
CA GLY A 34 1.02 -18.04 -0.73
C GLY A 34 1.96 -16.84 -0.67
N LYS A 35 3.01 -16.77 -1.49
CA LYS A 35 3.95 -15.63 -1.51
C LYS A 35 3.25 -14.39 -2.07
N ILE A 36 3.41 -13.24 -1.41
CA ILE A 36 2.84 -11.96 -1.87
C ILE A 36 3.48 -11.55 -3.20
N LEU A 37 2.65 -11.30 -4.21
CA LEU A 37 3.08 -10.87 -5.54
C LEU A 37 3.20 -9.35 -5.58
N ARG A 38 4.26 -8.81 -4.98
CA ARG A 38 4.52 -7.35 -4.93
C ARG A 38 4.60 -6.71 -6.31
N ARG A 39 5.09 -7.44 -7.33
CA ARG A 39 5.17 -6.94 -8.71
C ARG A 39 3.81 -6.51 -9.25
N MET A 40 2.76 -7.31 -9.02
CA MET A 40 1.40 -6.96 -9.46
C MET A 40 0.88 -5.71 -8.76
N LEU A 41 1.23 -5.53 -7.47
CA LEU A 41 0.87 -4.32 -6.73
C LEU A 41 1.57 -3.08 -7.30
N VAL A 42 2.84 -3.20 -7.69
CA VAL A 42 3.60 -2.10 -8.33
C VAL A 42 3.06 -1.79 -9.73
N GLU A 43 2.71 -2.80 -10.52
CA GLU A 43 2.11 -2.61 -11.85
C GLU A 43 0.76 -1.89 -11.74
N ARG A 44 -0.09 -2.32 -10.80
CA ARG A 44 -1.38 -1.67 -10.52
C ARG A 44 -1.25 -0.21 -10.08
N ASP A 45 -0.25 0.12 -9.25
CA ASP A 45 0.04 1.50 -8.85
C ASP A 45 0.45 2.36 -10.06
N ARG A 46 1.26 1.81 -10.96
CA ARG A 46 1.71 2.50 -12.19
C ARG A 46 0.59 2.73 -13.21
N GLU A 47 -0.34 1.78 -13.36
CA GLU A 47 -1.46 1.91 -14.31
C GLU A 47 -2.45 3.02 -13.92
N LYS A 48 -2.48 3.41 -12.64
CA LYS A 48 -3.34 4.48 -12.14
C LYS A 48 -2.72 5.86 -12.22
N ALA A 49 -1.39 5.95 -12.39
CA ALA A 49 -0.63 7.19 -12.49
C ALA A 49 -0.67 7.72 -13.93
#